data_AF-A0A081BA32-F1
#
_entry.id   AF-A0A081BA32-F1
#
_cell.length_a   1.000
_cell.length_b   1.000
_cell.length_c   1.000
_cell.angle_alpha   90.00
_cell.angle_beta   90.00
_cell.angle_gamma   90.00
#
_symmetry.space_group_name_H-M   'P 1'
#
loop_
_entity.id
_entity.type
_entity.pdbx_description
1 polymer ?
#
loop_
_entity_poly.entity_id
_entity_poly.type
_entity_poly.pdbx_seq_one_letter_code
_entity_poly.pdbx_strand_id
1 'polypeptide(L)'
;MSFEGYRIIGGLGSPYSMKMRAIFRYRRIPHVWIQQTPETREETAGIRPPVIPIIQYPDGTYHNDSTPMIYDLEARHAGRSVVPEDESQAFLAHLLEDMADEWATKMMFHYRWFRERDQRQMSEWLAFDSLMGKGLDGIREFAALFRERQVGRMALVGCTEHNRPLIEATCTEIFSLLDAHVTEEAFLFGGRPSLADFSFMGQFSQLAVDPTPCEKMRAEAPYLFRWLMQMDDLSGFEGGPWRAPEKRLSHAVLELLRMAGSVYFPFLEANAKAAEAGEETFRFEALGMAYEQGTFRYQVKCLSELRRRYAGLSESARKRLEPVLEEAGCLAPLTRA
;
A
#
# COMPACT_ATOMS: atom_id res chain seq x y z
N MET A 1 -23.94 0.56 -26.22
CA MET A 1 -23.97 -0.55 -25.24
C MET A 1 -23.24 -0.06 -24.01
N SER A 2 -23.89 0.02 -22.85
CA SER A 2 -23.22 0.31 -21.58
C SER A 2 -22.32 -0.86 -21.24
N PHE A 3 -21.08 -0.59 -20.83
CA PHE A 3 -20.17 -1.63 -20.38
C PHE A 3 -20.72 -2.30 -19.10
N GLU A 4 -20.96 -3.60 -19.13
CA GLU A 4 -21.45 -4.40 -17.99
C GLU A 4 -20.29 -4.91 -17.13
N GLY A 5 -19.51 -3.98 -16.56
CA GLY A 5 -18.39 -4.32 -15.69
C GLY A 5 -17.94 -3.15 -14.83
N TYR A 6 -16.87 -3.34 -14.08
CA TYR A 6 -16.37 -2.34 -13.14
C TYR A 6 -15.62 -1.20 -13.86
N ARG A 7 -15.81 0.04 -13.42
CA ARG A 7 -14.99 1.18 -13.89
C ARG A 7 -14.01 1.55 -12.79
N ILE A 8 -12.71 1.37 -13.05
CA ILE A 8 -11.65 1.80 -12.14
C ILE A 8 -11.25 3.23 -12.52
N ILE A 9 -11.78 4.22 -11.81
CA ILE A 9 -11.42 5.63 -11.97
C ILE A 9 -10.19 5.89 -11.11
N GLY A 10 -9.02 5.91 -11.74
CA GLY A 10 -7.72 5.93 -11.07
C GLY A 10 -6.70 6.79 -11.80
N GLY A 11 -5.47 6.81 -11.29
CA GLY A 11 -4.36 7.50 -11.95
C GLY A 11 -3.09 6.66 -11.92
N LEU A 12 -2.28 6.76 -12.96
CA LEU A 12 -1.02 6.01 -13.08
C LEU A 12 -0.05 6.32 -11.92
N GLY A 13 -0.07 7.55 -11.41
CA GLY A 13 0.69 7.98 -10.24
C GLY A 13 0.12 7.60 -8.86
N SER A 14 -0.97 6.85 -8.80
CA SER A 14 -1.59 6.45 -7.54
C SER A 14 -1.22 5.00 -7.22
N PRO A 15 -0.49 4.73 -6.11
CA PRO A 15 -0.10 3.37 -5.74
C PRO A 15 -1.34 2.48 -5.54
N TYR A 16 -2.38 3.02 -4.90
CA TYR A 16 -3.66 2.33 -4.68
C TYR A 16 -4.41 2.04 -5.97
N SER A 17 -4.34 2.92 -6.96
CA SER A 17 -5.01 2.68 -8.25
C SER A 17 -4.34 1.54 -9.01
N MET A 18 -3.00 1.50 -8.97
CA MET A 18 -2.21 0.42 -9.57
C MET A 18 -2.40 -0.91 -8.83
N LYS A 19 -2.41 -0.89 -7.49
CA LYS A 19 -2.79 -2.03 -6.62
C LYS A 19 -4.13 -2.63 -7.06
N MET A 20 -5.19 -1.82 -7.08
CA MET A 20 -6.52 -2.32 -7.43
C MET A 20 -6.60 -2.80 -8.87
N ARG A 21 -5.99 -2.09 -9.84
CA ARG A 21 -5.95 -2.54 -11.23
C ARG A 21 -5.29 -3.91 -11.38
N ALA A 22 -4.15 -4.12 -10.73
CA ALA A 22 -3.46 -5.41 -10.77
C ALA A 22 -4.27 -6.53 -10.10
N ILE A 23 -4.96 -6.25 -8.98
CA ILE A 23 -5.88 -7.21 -8.35
C ILE A 23 -7.00 -7.58 -9.33
N PHE A 24 -7.64 -6.61 -9.97
CA PHE A 24 -8.70 -6.87 -10.94
C PHE A 24 -8.22 -7.70 -12.13
N ARG A 25 -7.03 -7.39 -12.67
CA ARG A 25 -6.38 -8.17 -13.74
C ARG A 25 -6.07 -9.59 -13.29
N TYR A 26 -5.40 -9.76 -12.15
CA TYR A 26 -5.08 -11.08 -11.59
C TYR A 26 -6.34 -11.89 -11.36
N ARG A 27 -7.37 -11.32 -10.73
CA ARG A 27 -8.65 -11.99 -10.43
C ARG A 27 -9.53 -12.18 -11.67
N ARG A 28 -9.15 -11.63 -12.82
CA ARG A 28 -9.91 -11.66 -14.09
C ARG A 28 -11.32 -11.06 -13.95
N ILE A 29 -11.47 -10.05 -13.11
CA ILE A 29 -12.75 -9.34 -12.95
C ILE A 29 -12.92 -8.40 -14.15
N PRO A 30 -14.03 -8.49 -14.93
CA PRO A 30 -14.26 -7.60 -16.07
C PRO A 30 -14.29 -6.12 -15.64
N HIS A 31 -13.37 -5.33 -16.18
CA HIS A 31 -13.25 -3.92 -15.85
C HIS A 31 -12.72 -3.09 -17.00
N VAL A 32 -12.93 -1.78 -16.91
CA VAL A 32 -12.24 -0.77 -17.72
C VAL A 32 -11.44 0.16 -16.82
N TRP A 33 -10.25 0.53 -17.28
CA TRP A 33 -9.44 1.57 -16.65
C TRP A 33 -9.88 2.94 -17.16
N ILE A 34 -10.24 3.84 -16.25
CA ILE A 34 -10.61 5.22 -16.53
C ILE A 34 -9.56 6.12 -15.87
N GLN A 35 -8.71 6.74 -16.68
CA GLN A 35 -7.75 7.71 -16.20
C GLN A 35 -8.48 8.92 -15.59
N GLN A 36 -8.06 9.35 -14.41
CA GLN A 36 -8.67 10.48 -13.73
C GLN A 36 -8.33 11.78 -14.46
N THR A 37 -9.34 12.39 -15.07
CA THR A 37 -9.31 13.71 -15.72
C THR A 37 -10.19 14.72 -14.96
N PRO A 38 -10.16 16.03 -15.27
CA PRO A 38 -11.11 17.01 -14.72
C PRO A 38 -12.57 16.58 -14.84
N GLU A 39 -12.96 16.00 -15.98
CA GLU A 39 -14.33 15.55 -16.26
C GLU A 39 -14.74 14.40 -15.32
N THR A 40 -13.85 13.41 -15.12
CA THR A 40 -14.12 12.31 -14.16
C THR A 40 -14.06 12.75 -12.69
N ARG A 41 -13.31 13.82 -12.37
CA ARG A 41 -13.32 14.43 -11.03
C ARG A 41 -14.64 15.14 -10.75
N GLU A 42 -15.24 15.76 -11.76
CA GLU A 42 -16.59 16.32 -11.66
C GLU A 42 -17.64 15.22 -11.48
N GLU A 43 -17.56 14.14 -12.27
CA GLU A 43 -18.43 12.95 -12.13
C GLU A 43 -18.40 12.40 -10.69
N THR A 44 -17.22 12.37 -10.08
CA THR A 44 -16.98 11.73 -8.77
C THR A 44 -16.92 12.73 -7.60
N ALA A 45 -17.25 14.01 -7.81
CA ALA A 45 -17.06 15.08 -6.83
C ALA A 45 -17.85 14.89 -5.52
N GLY A 46 -18.94 14.13 -5.54
CA GLY A 46 -19.75 13.80 -4.37
C GLY A 46 -19.19 12.69 -3.48
N ILE A 47 -18.21 11.92 -3.95
CA ILE A 47 -17.67 10.76 -3.23
C ILE A 47 -16.72 11.20 -2.12
N ARG A 48 -16.79 10.54 -0.97
CA ARG A 48 -15.97 10.83 0.21
C ARG A 48 -15.34 9.55 0.76
N PRO A 49 -14.08 9.57 1.22
CA PRO A 49 -13.11 10.67 1.05
C PRO A 49 -12.71 10.87 -0.44
N PRO A 50 -12.21 12.06 -0.84
CA PRO A 50 -11.88 12.36 -2.24
C PRO A 50 -10.51 11.74 -2.62
N VAL A 51 -10.43 10.42 -2.58
CA VAL A 51 -9.22 9.62 -2.84
C VAL A 51 -9.46 8.66 -4.00
N ILE A 52 -8.40 8.36 -4.74
CA ILE A 52 -8.40 7.36 -5.83
C ILE A 52 -7.67 6.09 -5.39
N PRO A 53 -8.06 4.91 -5.91
CA PRO A 53 -9.06 4.70 -6.95
C PRO A 53 -10.49 4.84 -6.43
N ILE A 54 -11.38 5.33 -7.31
CA ILE A 54 -12.82 5.23 -7.13
C ILE A 54 -13.30 4.16 -8.11
N ILE A 55 -13.91 3.09 -7.60
CA ILE A 55 -14.41 1.99 -8.43
C ILE A 55 -15.93 2.07 -8.49
N GLN A 56 -16.46 2.26 -9.70
CA GLN A 56 -17.89 2.10 -9.93
C GLN A 56 -18.18 0.62 -10.18
N TYR A 57 -19.13 0.08 -9.43
CA TYR A 57 -19.59 -1.30 -9.55
C TYR A 57 -20.62 -1.45 -10.68
N PRO A 58 -20.92 -2.68 -11.13
CA PRO A 58 -21.92 -2.91 -12.18
C PRO A 58 -23.33 -2.40 -11.83
N ASP A 59 -23.65 -2.27 -10.53
CA ASP A 59 -24.90 -1.70 -10.03
C ASP A 59 -24.93 -0.15 -10.02
N GLY A 60 -23.85 0.49 -10.46
CA GLY A 60 -23.71 1.94 -10.52
C GLY A 60 -23.21 2.60 -9.22
N THR A 61 -23.05 1.84 -8.13
CA THR A 61 -22.53 2.36 -6.86
C THR A 61 -21.02 2.65 -6.94
N TYR A 62 -20.56 3.66 -6.22
CA TYR A 62 -19.14 4.07 -6.20
C TYR A 62 -18.50 3.73 -4.84
N HIS A 63 -17.31 3.15 -4.89
CA HIS A 63 -16.54 2.73 -3.72
C HIS A 63 -15.11 3.25 -3.80
N ASN A 64 -14.52 3.56 -2.66
CA ASN A 64 -13.11 3.92 -2.47
C ASN A 64 -12.61 3.21 -1.19
N ASP A 65 -11.36 3.46 -0.78
CA ASP A 65 -10.68 2.71 0.30
C ASP A 65 -10.37 1.26 -0.12
N SER A 66 -9.13 1.00 -0.54
CA SER A 66 -8.75 -0.27 -1.21
C SER A 66 -8.92 -1.49 -0.31
N THR A 67 -8.63 -1.38 0.98
CA THR A 67 -8.65 -2.52 1.90
C THR A 67 -10.06 -3.10 2.09
N PRO A 68 -11.09 -2.35 2.54
CA PRO A 68 -12.45 -2.88 2.63
C PRO A 68 -13.00 -3.28 1.25
N MET A 69 -12.61 -2.59 0.19
CA MET A 69 -13.03 -2.91 -1.17
C MET A 69 -12.49 -4.26 -1.64
N ILE A 70 -11.26 -4.63 -1.30
CA ILE A 70 -10.72 -5.97 -1.58
C ILE A 70 -11.61 -7.03 -0.93
N TYR A 71 -11.96 -6.88 0.36
CA TYR A 71 -12.82 -7.85 1.06
C TYR A 71 -14.25 -7.92 0.50
N ASP A 72 -14.83 -6.79 0.10
CA ASP A 72 -16.14 -6.79 -0.59
C ASP A 72 -16.05 -7.49 -1.95
N LEU A 73 -14.97 -7.28 -2.72
CA LEU A 73 -14.75 -8.00 -3.98
C LEU A 73 -14.52 -9.50 -3.77
N GLU A 74 -13.88 -9.91 -2.68
CA GLU A 74 -13.76 -11.32 -2.29
C GLU A 74 -15.13 -11.95 -2.03
N ALA A 75 -16.05 -11.22 -1.38
CA ALA A 75 -17.41 -11.70 -1.14
C ALA A 75 -18.26 -11.79 -2.43
N ARG A 76 -17.97 -10.95 -3.42
CA ARG A 76 -18.74 -10.87 -4.69
C ARG A 76 -18.26 -11.81 -5.78
N HIS A 77 -16.98 -12.18 -5.77
CA HIS A 77 -16.37 -12.96 -6.85
C HIS A 77 -15.68 -14.20 -6.31
N ALA A 78 -15.99 -15.36 -6.88
CA ALA A 78 -15.36 -16.62 -6.53
C ALA A 78 -14.05 -16.85 -7.30
N GLY A 79 -13.13 -17.62 -6.71
CA GLY A 79 -11.88 -18.03 -7.34
C GLY A 79 -10.81 -16.94 -7.35
N ARG A 80 -9.55 -17.39 -7.51
CA ARG A 80 -8.35 -16.52 -7.58
C ARG A 80 -8.30 -15.48 -6.45
N SER A 81 -8.72 -15.90 -5.26
CA SER A 81 -8.72 -15.06 -4.06
C SER A 81 -7.32 -14.49 -3.80
N VAL A 82 -7.27 -13.24 -3.34
CA VAL A 82 -6.04 -12.61 -2.84
C VAL A 82 -5.94 -12.67 -1.31
N VAL A 83 -6.88 -13.35 -0.64
CA VAL A 83 -6.86 -13.57 0.80
C VAL A 83 -6.57 -15.05 1.07
N PRO A 84 -5.54 -15.41 1.85
CA PRO A 84 -5.31 -16.79 2.25
C PRO A 84 -6.53 -17.43 2.91
N GLU A 85 -6.76 -18.72 2.65
CA GLU A 85 -7.90 -19.46 3.20
C GLU A 85 -7.73 -19.77 4.69
N ASP A 86 -6.50 -20.04 5.13
CA ASP A 86 -6.19 -20.24 6.54
C ASP A 86 -6.18 -18.90 7.28
N GLU A 87 -6.96 -18.81 8.36
CA GLU A 87 -7.14 -17.58 9.15
C GLU A 87 -5.82 -16.97 9.65
N SER A 88 -4.83 -17.82 9.98
CA SER A 88 -3.54 -17.35 10.48
C SER A 88 -2.76 -16.61 9.39
N GLN A 89 -2.70 -17.18 8.19
CA GLN A 89 -2.07 -16.51 7.05
C GLN A 89 -2.89 -15.32 6.55
N ALA A 90 -4.21 -15.38 6.59
CA ALA A 90 -5.07 -14.27 6.22
C ALA A 90 -4.81 -13.04 7.11
N PHE A 91 -4.62 -13.27 8.41
CA PHE A 91 -4.25 -12.21 9.34
C PHE A 91 -2.86 -11.63 9.04
N LEU A 92 -1.85 -12.47 8.83
CA LEU A 92 -0.50 -11.99 8.50
C LEU A 92 -0.47 -11.21 7.18
N ALA A 93 -1.19 -11.69 6.16
CA ALA A 93 -1.30 -11.00 4.89
C ALA A 93 -2.00 -9.64 5.04
N HIS A 94 -3.02 -9.54 5.90
CA HIS A 94 -3.65 -8.26 6.20
C HIS A 94 -2.75 -7.31 6.99
N LEU A 95 -2.01 -7.79 7.99
CA LEU A 95 -1.05 -6.98 8.74
C LEU A 95 0.03 -6.38 7.81
N LEU A 96 0.59 -7.20 6.92
CA LEU A 96 1.59 -6.74 5.96
C LEU A 96 0.98 -5.82 4.89
N GLU A 97 -0.28 -6.03 4.52
CA GLU A 97 -1.02 -5.11 3.66
C GLU A 97 -1.20 -3.74 4.30
N ASP A 98 -1.68 -3.68 5.54
CA ASP A 98 -1.89 -2.45 6.30
C ASP A 98 -0.57 -1.70 6.51
N MET A 99 0.52 -2.42 6.83
CA MET A 99 1.87 -1.84 6.89
C MET A 99 2.33 -1.29 5.53
N ALA A 100 2.08 -1.98 4.42
CA ALA A 100 2.43 -1.47 3.10
C ALA A 100 1.62 -0.20 2.77
N ASP A 101 0.32 -0.22 3.00
CA ASP A 101 -0.57 0.91 2.68
C ASP A 101 -0.34 2.12 3.61
N GLU A 102 0.10 1.94 4.86
CA GLU A 102 0.29 3.07 5.77
C GLU A 102 1.76 3.50 5.95
N TRP A 103 2.69 2.55 6.05
CA TRP A 103 4.11 2.84 6.23
C TRP A 103 4.86 2.98 4.91
N ALA A 104 4.70 2.04 3.97
CA ALA A 104 5.39 2.14 2.67
C ALA A 104 4.83 3.28 1.80
N THR A 105 3.60 3.74 2.03
CA THR A 105 3.09 5.01 1.46
C THR A 105 3.96 6.21 1.82
N LYS A 106 4.57 6.24 3.01
CA LYS A 106 5.49 7.32 3.41
C LYS A 106 6.76 7.29 2.58
N MET A 107 7.26 6.10 2.25
CA MET A 107 8.41 5.93 1.36
C MET A 107 8.08 6.47 -0.04
N MET A 108 6.95 6.04 -0.59
CA MET A 108 6.45 6.55 -1.87
C MET A 108 6.34 8.08 -1.87
N PHE A 109 5.64 8.65 -0.89
CA PHE A 109 5.40 10.08 -0.84
C PHE A 109 6.69 10.88 -0.61
N HIS A 110 7.59 10.37 0.25
CA HIS A 110 8.91 10.95 0.50
C HIS A 110 9.72 11.01 -0.79
N TYR A 111 9.98 9.89 -1.44
CA TYR A 111 10.84 9.89 -2.63
C TYR A 111 10.27 10.72 -3.78
N ARG A 112 8.94 10.76 -3.93
CA ARG A 112 8.29 11.57 -4.97
C ARG A 112 8.43 13.06 -4.77
N TRP A 113 8.22 13.52 -3.54
CA TRP A 113 8.01 14.94 -3.25
C TRP A 113 9.16 15.58 -2.49
N PHE A 114 10.17 14.83 -2.04
CA PHE A 114 11.26 15.41 -1.23
C PHE A 114 12.31 16.14 -2.08
N ARG A 115 12.85 15.49 -3.10
CA ARG A 115 13.90 16.08 -3.95
C ARG A 115 13.29 16.85 -5.11
N GLU A 116 13.88 18.00 -5.46
CA GLU A 116 13.36 18.84 -6.54
C GLU A 116 13.31 18.13 -7.90
N ARG A 117 14.30 17.27 -8.19
CA ARG A 117 14.34 16.47 -9.43
C ARG A 117 13.07 15.63 -9.58
N ASP A 118 12.71 14.88 -8.54
CA ASP A 118 11.54 14.01 -8.51
C ASP A 118 10.25 14.83 -8.56
N GLN A 119 10.15 15.89 -7.75
CA GLN A 119 8.99 16.78 -7.74
C GLN A 119 8.69 17.36 -9.13
N ARG A 120 9.71 17.84 -9.85
CA ARG A 120 9.55 18.45 -11.19
C ARG A 120 9.05 17.42 -12.19
N GLN A 121 9.78 16.32 -12.38
CA GLN A 121 9.41 15.30 -13.36
C GLN A 121 8.03 14.71 -13.06
N MET A 122 7.79 14.32 -11.81
CA MET A 122 6.53 13.68 -11.45
C MET A 122 5.36 14.66 -11.53
N SER A 123 5.53 15.93 -11.18
CA SER A 123 4.45 16.90 -11.36
C SER A 123 4.02 17.07 -12.82
N GLU A 124 4.97 17.10 -13.76
CA GLU A 124 4.69 17.21 -15.20
C GLU A 124 4.04 15.94 -15.75
N TRP A 125 4.50 14.75 -15.36
CA TRP A 125 3.90 13.49 -15.79
C TRP A 125 2.46 13.34 -15.26
N LEU A 126 2.24 13.63 -13.97
CA LEU A 126 0.90 13.54 -13.38
C LEU A 126 -0.06 14.59 -13.94
N ALA A 127 0.46 15.77 -14.31
CA ALA A 127 -0.29 16.78 -15.05
C ALA A 127 -0.66 16.28 -16.45
N PHE A 128 0.30 15.71 -17.19
CA PHE A 128 0.08 15.12 -18.50
C PHE A 128 -0.98 14.01 -18.44
N ASP A 129 -0.86 13.08 -17.49
CA ASP A 129 -1.81 11.98 -17.28
C ASP A 129 -3.22 12.49 -16.96
N SER A 130 -3.33 13.57 -16.18
CA SER A 130 -4.64 14.15 -15.83
C SER A 130 -5.27 14.91 -16.99
N LEU A 131 -4.46 15.54 -17.84
CA LEU A 131 -4.94 16.41 -18.91
C LEU A 131 -5.09 15.68 -20.24
N MET A 132 -4.38 14.56 -20.45
CA MET A 132 -4.36 13.78 -21.69
C MET A 132 -3.96 14.62 -22.93
N GLY A 133 -2.90 15.45 -22.79
CA GLY A 133 -2.31 16.15 -23.93
C GLY A 133 -2.87 17.54 -24.28
N LYS A 134 -3.30 18.34 -23.29
CA LYS A 134 -3.86 19.71 -23.47
C LYS A 134 -2.82 20.83 -23.66
N GLY A 135 -1.70 20.54 -24.34
CA GLY A 135 -0.63 21.51 -24.62
C GLY A 135 0.40 21.69 -23.50
N LEU A 136 1.65 21.97 -23.87
CA LEU A 136 2.79 21.98 -22.94
C LEU A 136 2.68 23.04 -21.83
N ASP A 137 2.24 24.25 -22.17
CA ASP A 137 2.12 25.33 -21.19
C ASP A 137 1.04 25.02 -20.14
N GLY A 138 -0.12 24.52 -20.56
CA GLY A 138 -1.17 24.09 -19.64
C GLY A 138 -0.76 22.92 -18.75
N ILE A 139 0.04 21.98 -19.28
CA ILE A 139 0.65 20.91 -18.47
C ILE A 139 1.56 21.49 -17.40
N ARG A 140 2.45 22.43 -17.76
CA ARG A 140 3.40 23.05 -16.82
C ARG A 140 2.71 23.90 -15.75
N GLU A 141 1.68 24.66 -16.12
CA GLU A 141 0.88 25.43 -15.18
C GLU A 141 0.16 24.53 -14.17
N PHE A 142 -0.50 23.48 -14.65
CA PHE A 142 -1.15 22.50 -13.77
C PHE A 142 -0.12 21.77 -12.89
N ALA A 143 1.03 21.39 -13.44
CA ALA A 143 2.11 20.74 -12.71
C ALA A 143 2.63 21.63 -11.58
N ALA A 144 2.83 22.93 -11.82
CA ALA A 144 3.29 23.87 -10.79
C ALA A 144 2.31 23.94 -9.60
N LEU A 145 1.02 24.12 -9.87
CA LEU A 145 -0.02 24.17 -8.84
C LEU A 145 -0.15 22.82 -8.09
N PHE A 146 -0.07 21.71 -8.82
CA PHE A 146 -0.13 20.38 -8.23
C PHE A 146 1.07 20.12 -7.32
N ARG A 147 2.28 20.45 -7.78
CA ARG A 147 3.53 20.33 -7.03
C ARG A 147 3.49 21.14 -5.75
N GLU A 148 3.13 22.42 -5.82
CA GLU A 148 3.03 23.29 -4.64
C GLU A 148 2.12 22.68 -3.58
N ARG A 149 0.94 22.20 -4.00
CA ARG A 149 -0.01 21.53 -3.10
C ARG A 149 0.54 20.25 -2.47
N GLN A 150 1.27 19.41 -3.21
CA GLN A 150 1.79 18.15 -2.68
C GLN A 150 2.98 18.38 -1.76
N VAL A 151 3.92 19.25 -2.15
CA VAL A 151 5.07 19.62 -1.33
C VAL A 151 4.61 20.27 -0.02
N GLY A 152 3.59 21.15 -0.07
CA GLY A 152 3.00 21.74 1.12
C GLY A 152 2.35 20.75 2.10
N ARG A 153 2.10 19.50 1.68
CA ARG A 153 1.53 18.44 2.52
C ARG A 153 2.58 17.50 3.13
N MET A 154 3.85 17.65 2.79
CA MET A 154 4.90 16.72 3.24
C MET A 154 4.96 16.56 4.77
N ALA A 155 4.86 17.66 5.52
CA ALA A 155 4.83 17.62 6.97
C ALA A 155 3.59 16.88 7.53
N LEU A 156 2.43 17.06 6.89
CA LEU A 156 1.19 16.37 7.28
C LEU A 156 1.28 14.85 7.09
N VAL A 157 1.98 14.39 6.03
CA VAL A 157 2.22 12.96 5.76
C VAL A 157 3.36 12.40 6.63
N GLY A 158 4.14 13.28 7.26
CA GLY A 158 5.33 12.91 8.05
C GLY A 158 6.55 12.60 7.18
N CYS A 159 6.66 13.22 5.99
CA CYS A 159 7.81 13.13 5.09
C CYS A 159 8.67 14.40 5.22
N THR A 160 9.35 14.57 6.36
CA THR A 160 10.21 15.73 6.65
C THR A 160 11.69 15.35 6.62
N GLU A 161 12.60 16.34 6.58
CA GLU A 161 14.04 16.07 6.76
C GLU A 161 14.33 15.34 8.06
N HIS A 162 13.59 15.65 9.14
CA HIS A 162 13.72 14.98 10.43
C HIS A 162 13.39 13.49 10.35
N ASN A 163 12.32 13.12 9.64
CA ASN A 163 11.86 11.75 9.52
C ASN A 163 12.56 10.95 8.42
N ARG A 164 13.27 11.64 7.51
CA ARG A 164 13.92 11.04 6.33
C ARG A 164 14.78 9.81 6.67
N PRO A 165 15.66 9.83 7.69
CA PRO A 165 16.53 8.68 7.97
C PRO A 165 15.76 7.37 8.19
N LEU A 166 14.68 7.41 8.98
CA LEU A 166 13.89 6.22 9.27
C LEU A 166 13.13 5.72 8.03
N ILE A 167 12.58 6.63 7.23
CA ILE A 167 11.87 6.29 5.98
C ILE A 167 12.84 5.66 4.97
N GLU A 168 14.02 6.24 4.77
CA GLU A 168 15.01 5.75 3.80
C GLU A 168 15.65 4.42 4.25
N ALA A 169 15.90 4.25 5.56
CA ALA A 169 16.41 3.01 6.12
C ALA A 169 15.43 1.85 5.94
N THR A 170 14.17 2.04 6.37
CA THR A 170 13.13 1.01 6.22
C THR A 170 12.82 0.71 4.75
N CYS A 171 12.86 1.70 3.85
CA CYS A 171 12.73 1.46 2.41
C CYS A 171 13.86 0.56 1.87
N THR A 172 15.10 0.83 2.26
CA THR A 172 16.26 0.04 1.82
C THR A 172 16.19 -1.40 2.34
N GLU A 173 15.76 -1.58 3.59
CA GLU A 173 15.57 -2.89 4.19
C GLU A 173 14.46 -3.70 3.50
N ILE A 174 13.29 -3.10 3.25
CA ILE A 174 12.22 -3.79 2.52
C ILE A 174 12.65 -4.14 1.10
N PHE A 175 13.37 -3.24 0.41
CA PHE A 175 13.92 -3.53 -0.92
C PHE A 175 14.82 -4.75 -0.90
N SER A 176 15.79 -4.81 0.02
CA SER A 176 16.68 -5.95 0.19
C SER A 176 15.93 -7.26 0.48
N LEU A 177 14.98 -7.21 1.42
CA LEU A 177 14.18 -8.37 1.83
C LEU A 177 13.35 -8.93 0.67
N LEU A 178 12.63 -8.05 -0.04
CA LEU A 178 11.77 -8.48 -1.14
C LEU A 178 12.57 -8.88 -2.37
N ASP A 179 13.68 -8.18 -2.69
CA ASP A 179 14.56 -8.55 -3.80
C ASP A 179 15.10 -9.97 -3.64
N ALA A 180 15.60 -10.29 -2.45
CA ALA A 180 16.07 -11.64 -2.11
C ALA A 180 14.91 -12.67 -2.08
N HIS A 181 13.72 -12.28 -1.64
CA HIS A 181 12.56 -13.19 -1.60
C HIS A 181 12.13 -13.61 -3.01
N VAL A 182 12.01 -12.65 -3.94
CA VAL A 182 11.44 -12.90 -5.27
C VAL A 182 12.34 -13.76 -6.18
N THR A 183 13.60 -14.00 -5.79
CA THR A 183 14.47 -14.98 -6.47
C THR A 183 14.19 -16.42 -6.05
N GLU A 184 13.62 -16.63 -4.86
CA GLU A 184 13.32 -17.95 -4.30
C GLU A 184 11.83 -18.30 -4.42
N GLU A 185 10.95 -17.33 -4.15
CA GLU A 185 9.50 -17.49 -4.16
C GLU A 185 8.80 -16.28 -4.77
N ALA A 186 7.85 -16.51 -5.68
CA ALA A 186 7.19 -15.42 -6.39
C ALA A 186 6.28 -14.54 -5.50
N PHE A 187 5.76 -15.09 -4.39
CA PHE A 187 4.80 -14.39 -3.52
C PHE A 187 5.05 -14.71 -2.04
N LEU A 188 4.59 -13.83 -1.15
CA LEU A 188 4.85 -13.91 0.29
C LEU A 188 4.23 -15.16 0.95
N PHE A 189 3.06 -15.61 0.47
CA PHE A 189 2.30 -16.69 1.08
C PHE A 189 2.16 -17.93 0.17
N GLY A 190 3.14 -18.19 -0.69
CA GLY A 190 3.24 -19.42 -1.47
C GLY A 190 3.09 -19.21 -2.98
N GLY A 191 2.35 -20.09 -3.66
CA GLY A 191 2.30 -20.14 -5.12
C GLY A 191 1.38 -19.11 -5.78
N ARG A 192 0.74 -18.22 -5.03
CA ARG A 192 -0.18 -17.20 -5.55
C ARG A 192 -0.08 -15.88 -4.77
N PRO A 193 -0.37 -14.73 -5.40
CA PRO A 193 -0.28 -13.44 -4.73
C PRO A 193 -1.40 -13.25 -3.71
N SER A 194 -1.04 -12.67 -2.56
CA SER A 194 -1.96 -12.17 -1.55
C SER A 194 -2.18 -10.66 -1.69
N LEU A 195 -3.13 -10.12 -0.91
CA LEU A 195 -3.32 -8.68 -0.79
C LEU A 195 -2.04 -7.95 -0.35
N ALA A 196 -1.19 -8.58 0.48
CA ALA A 196 0.08 -7.98 0.90
C ALA A 196 1.03 -7.76 -0.29
N ASP A 197 1.14 -8.76 -1.17
CA ASP A 197 1.95 -8.69 -2.39
C ASP A 197 1.48 -7.52 -3.27
N PHE A 198 0.17 -7.38 -3.48
CA PHE A 198 -0.39 -6.29 -4.26
C PHE A 198 -0.22 -4.91 -3.62
N SER A 199 -0.19 -4.82 -2.29
CA SER A 199 0.04 -3.56 -1.58
C SER A 199 1.47 -3.07 -1.69
N PHE A 200 2.45 -3.96 -1.45
CA PHE A 200 3.85 -3.63 -1.71
C PHE A 200 4.07 -3.28 -3.18
N MET A 201 3.47 -4.05 -4.11
CA MET A 201 3.52 -3.72 -5.52
C MET A 201 2.94 -2.33 -5.80
N GLY A 202 1.77 -2.00 -5.24
CA GLY A 202 1.14 -0.69 -5.40
C GLY A 202 2.11 0.44 -5.04
N GLN A 203 2.68 0.41 -3.83
CA GLN A 203 3.61 1.43 -3.37
C GLN A 203 4.91 1.47 -4.19
N PHE A 204 5.49 0.32 -4.49
CA PHE A 204 6.79 0.25 -5.15
C PHE A 204 6.73 0.41 -6.66
N SER A 205 5.57 0.19 -7.29
CA SER A 205 5.33 0.57 -8.70
C SER A 205 5.58 2.06 -8.93
N GLN A 206 5.32 2.88 -7.91
CA GLN A 206 5.56 4.32 -7.94
C GLN A 206 7.05 4.64 -7.80
N LEU A 207 7.71 3.98 -6.85
CA LEU A 207 9.16 4.10 -6.66
C LEU A 207 9.95 3.58 -7.88
N ALA A 208 9.40 2.65 -8.66
CA ALA A 208 9.99 2.16 -9.90
C ALA A 208 9.85 3.14 -11.08
N VAL A 209 9.08 4.21 -10.94
CA VAL A 209 8.85 5.24 -11.96
C VAL A 209 9.53 6.56 -11.59
N ASP A 210 9.45 6.95 -10.32
CA ASP A 210 10.01 8.20 -9.82
C ASP A 210 11.55 8.20 -9.96
N PRO A 211 12.20 9.31 -10.40
CA PRO A 211 13.60 9.30 -10.85
C PRO A 211 14.63 8.72 -9.87
N THR A 212 14.71 9.29 -8.67
CA THR A 212 15.66 8.91 -7.62
C THR A 212 15.43 7.48 -7.13
N PRO A 213 14.22 7.10 -6.69
CA PRO A 213 14.01 5.74 -6.19
C PRO A 213 14.08 4.68 -7.29
N CYS A 214 13.81 5.03 -8.56
CA CYS A 214 13.96 4.10 -9.68
C CYS A 214 15.44 3.76 -9.89
N GLU A 215 16.32 4.76 -9.89
CA GLU A 215 17.78 4.55 -9.98
C GLU A 215 18.28 3.69 -8.81
N LYS A 216 17.82 4.00 -7.58
CA LYS A 216 18.15 3.21 -6.38
C LYS A 216 17.67 1.76 -6.50
N MET A 217 16.40 1.54 -6.84
CA MET A 217 15.82 0.20 -6.96
C MET A 217 16.52 -0.62 -8.05
N ARG A 218 16.84 -0.02 -9.20
CA ARG A 218 17.56 -0.73 -10.27
C ARG A 218 18.99 -1.10 -9.89
N ALA A 219 19.62 -0.34 -9.02
CA ALA A 219 20.97 -0.61 -8.55
C ALA A 219 21.01 -1.64 -7.41
N GLU A 220 20.06 -1.55 -6.47
CA GLU A 220 20.11 -2.29 -5.20
C GLU A 220 19.10 -3.44 -5.11
N ALA A 221 18.00 -3.38 -5.86
CA ALA A 221 16.90 -4.36 -5.84
C ALA A 221 16.37 -4.67 -7.26
N PRO A 222 17.23 -5.16 -8.18
CA PRO A 222 16.89 -5.33 -9.59
C PRO A 222 15.83 -6.41 -9.84
N TYR A 223 15.75 -7.47 -9.02
CA TYR A 223 14.77 -8.53 -9.15
C TYR A 223 13.41 -8.10 -8.61
N LEU A 224 13.37 -7.30 -7.53
CA LEU A 224 12.17 -6.61 -7.08
C LEU A 224 11.62 -5.73 -8.20
N PHE A 225 12.48 -4.92 -8.85
CA PHE A 225 12.06 -4.10 -9.99
C PHE A 225 11.42 -4.95 -11.10
N ARG A 226 11.99 -6.12 -11.43
CA ARG A 226 11.43 -7.03 -12.43
C ARG A 226 10.13 -7.69 -11.97
N TRP A 227 10.03 -8.05 -10.70
CA TRP A 227 8.84 -8.61 -10.08
C TRP A 227 7.67 -7.63 -10.15
N LEU A 228 7.89 -6.34 -9.88
CA LEU A 228 6.84 -5.30 -10.00
C LEU A 228 6.24 -5.26 -11.42
N MET A 229 7.07 -5.42 -12.45
CA MET A 229 6.62 -5.43 -13.84
C MET A 229 5.82 -6.68 -14.20
N GLN A 230 6.05 -7.81 -13.52
CA GLN A 230 5.22 -9.01 -13.67
C GLN A 230 3.89 -8.86 -12.92
N MET A 231 3.94 -8.27 -11.72
CA MET A 231 2.77 -8.11 -10.86
C MET A 231 1.70 -7.16 -11.43
N ASP A 232 2.06 -6.21 -12.32
CA ASP A 232 1.08 -5.30 -12.96
C ASP A 232 0.01 -6.06 -13.78
N ASP A 233 0.35 -7.24 -14.32
CA ASP A 233 -0.61 -8.10 -15.02
C ASP A 233 -0.30 -9.59 -14.86
N LEU A 234 -0.91 -10.21 -13.84
CA LEU A 234 -0.90 -11.65 -13.62
C LEU A 234 -2.17 -12.35 -14.15
N SER A 235 -2.88 -11.75 -15.10
CA SER A 235 -4.13 -12.33 -15.64
C SER A 235 -3.91 -13.70 -16.29
N GLY A 236 -2.73 -13.96 -16.87
CA GLY A 236 -2.34 -15.25 -17.46
C GLY A 236 -1.73 -16.25 -16.47
N PHE A 237 -1.45 -15.85 -15.23
CA PHE A 237 -0.80 -16.72 -14.24
C PHE A 237 -1.85 -17.60 -13.54
N GLU A 238 -1.77 -18.93 -13.65
CA GLU A 238 -2.80 -19.81 -13.08
C GLU A 238 -2.75 -19.93 -11.55
N GLY A 239 -1.64 -19.58 -10.91
CA GLY A 239 -1.46 -19.73 -9.47
C GLY A 239 -1.02 -21.13 -9.04
N GLY A 240 -0.41 -21.22 -7.86
CA GLY A 240 -0.10 -22.44 -7.13
C GLY A 240 -0.85 -22.49 -5.80
N PRO A 241 -0.62 -23.49 -4.94
CA PRO A 241 -1.27 -23.56 -3.63
C PRO A 241 -0.79 -22.42 -2.71
N TRP A 242 -1.64 -22.01 -1.77
CA TRP A 242 -1.18 -21.26 -0.60
C TRP A 242 -0.10 -22.05 0.14
N ARG A 243 0.80 -21.35 0.83
CA ARG A 243 1.75 -21.98 1.75
C ARG A 243 0.95 -22.80 2.76
N ALA A 244 1.39 -24.02 3.04
CA ALA A 244 0.71 -24.82 4.05
C ALA A 244 0.94 -24.17 5.44
N PRO A 245 -0.09 -23.97 6.27
CA PRO A 245 0.00 -23.22 7.54
C PRO A 245 1.02 -23.77 8.54
N GLU A 246 1.35 -25.05 8.47
CA GLU A 246 2.36 -25.72 9.27
C GLU A 246 3.80 -25.51 8.77
N LYS A 247 3.98 -25.04 7.54
CA LYS A 247 5.31 -24.72 7.01
C LYS A 247 5.78 -23.38 7.56
N ARG A 248 7.09 -23.31 7.85
CA ARG A 248 7.75 -22.06 8.25
C ARG A 248 7.49 -20.96 7.21
N LEU A 249 7.25 -19.74 7.69
CA LEU A 249 7.21 -18.54 6.87
C LEU A 249 8.59 -18.30 6.22
N SER A 250 8.62 -17.63 5.06
CA SER A 250 9.89 -17.25 4.44
C SER A 250 10.66 -16.29 5.35
N HIS A 251 11.97 -16.19 5.14
CA HIS A 251 12.80 -15.21 5.84
C HIS A 251 12.27 -13.79 5.67
N ALA A 252 11.88 -13.40 4.45
CA ALA A 252 11.35 -12.07 4.19
C ALA A 252 10.04 -11.79 4.93
N VAL A 253 9.10 -12.75 5.00
CA VAL A 253 7.86 -12.55 5.78
C VAL A 253 8.17 -12.36 7.27
N LEU A 254 9.08 -13.17 7.83
CA LEU A 254 9.49 -13.03 9.24
C LEU A 254 10.10 -11.66 9.52
N GLU A 255 11.03 -11.20 8.68
CA GLU A 255 11.69 -9.90 8.88
C GLU A 255 10.76 -8.71 8.61
N LEU A 256 9.82 -8.82 7.66
CA LEU A 256 8.75 -7.84 7.50
C LEU A 256 7.85 -7.76 8.74
N LEU A 257 7.56 -8.87 9.40
CA LEU A 257 6.82 -8.88 10.66
C LEU A 257 7.65 -8.25 11.79
N ARG A 258 8.97 -8.49 11.84
CA ARG A 258 9.86 -7.79 12.80
C ARG A 258 9.87 -6.29 12.56
N MET A 259 9.85 -5.85 11.30
CA MET A 259 9.70 -4.43 10.95
C MET A 259 8.33 -3.90 11.39
N ALA A 260 7.27 -4.70 11.26
CA ALA A 260 5.97 -4.32 11.78
C ALA A 260 6.02 -4.11 13.31
N GLY A 261 6.63 -5.01 14.08
CA GLY A 261 6.76 -4.89 15.53
C GLY A 261 7.68 -3.77 16.01
N SER A 262 8.76 -3.49 15.27
CA SER A 262 9.78 -2.50 15.66
C SER A 262 9.55 -1.09 15.12
N VAL A 263 8.74 -0.94 14.07
CA VAL A 263 8.48 0.36 13.41
C VAL A 263 6.98 0.64 13.31
N TYR A 264 6.22 -0.27 12.68
CA TYR A 264 4.83 0.03 12.32
C TYR A 264 3.88 0.07 13.52
N PHE A 265 3.95 -0.90 14.43
CA PHE A 265 3.14 -0.88 15.65
C PHE A 265 3.50 0.29 16.58
N PRO A 266 4.79 0.60 16.84
CA PRO A 266 5.15 1.82 17.57
C PRO A 266 4.57 3.09 16.95
N PHE A 267 4.61 3.20 15.62
CA PHE A 267 3.97 4.28 14.87
C PHE A 267 2.44 4.35 15.13
N LEU A 268 1.74 3.22 15.00
CA LEU A 268 0.29 3.15 15.21
C LEU A 268 -0.11 3.43 16.67
N GLU A 269 0.59 2.86 17.65
CA GLU A 269 0.31 3.05 19.08
C GLU A 269 0.56 4.50 19.51
N ALA A 270 1.66 5.12 19.06
CA ALA A 270 1.94 6.53 19.35
C ALA A 270 0.87 7.45 18.77
N ASN A 271 0.43 7.21 17.53
CA ASN A 271 -0.66 7.95 16.91
C ASN A 271 -2.00 7.76 17.65
N ALA A 272 -2.33 6.52 18.03
CA ALA A 272 -3.56 6.22 18.77
C ALA A 272 -3.59 6.91 20.14
N LYS A 273 -2.47 6.88 20.87
CA LYS A 273 -2.32 7.57 22.15
C LYS A 273 -2.49 9.08 22.03
N ALA A 274 -1.85 9.69 21.03
CA ALA A 274 -2.01 11.13 20.77
C ALA A 274 -3.45 11.49 20.38
N ALA A 275 -4.11 10.66 19.58
CA ALA A 275 -5.52 10.85 19.21
C ALA A 275 -6.45 10.78 20.42
N GLU A 276 -6.23 9.83 21.34
CA GLU A 276 -6.99 9.72 22.59
C GLU A 276 -6.76 10.94 23.51
N ALA A 277 -5.51 11.43 23.57
CA ALA A 277 -5.15 12.61 24.35
C ALA A 277 -5.57 13.95 23.69
N GLY A 278 -6.06 13.93 22.45
CA GLY A 278 -6.40 15.13 21.68
C GLY A 278 -5.18 15.95 21.24
N GLU A 279 -3.99 15.33 21.17
CA GLU A 279 -2.74 15.95 20.74
C GLU A 279 -2.71 16.12 19.21
N GLU A 280 -2.22 17.27 18.74
CA GLU A 280 -2.13 17.56 17.30
C GLU A 280 -1.04 16.75 16.59
N THR A 281 0.03 16.38 17.30
CA THR A 281 1.15 15.61 16.79
C THR A 281 1.51 14.47 17.73
N PHE A 282 2.18 13.45 17.20
CA PHE A 282 2.76 12.36 17.97
C PHE A 282 4.22 12.15 17.57
N ARG A 283 4.96 11.52 18.48
CA ARG A 283 6.37 11.14 18.28
C ARG A 283 6.59 9.70 18.68
N PHE A 284 7.50 9.04 17.98
CA PHE A 284 8.06 7.76 18.40
C PHE A 284 9.51 7.64 17.93
N GLU A 285 10.21 6.64 18.44
CA GLU A 285 11.56 6.29 18.01
C GLU A 285 11.56 4.83 17.54
N ALA A 286 12.21 4.57 16.42
CA ALA A 286 12.47 3.23 15.94
C ALA A 286 13.85 3.17 15.29
N LEU A 287 14.55 2.05 15.46
CA LEU A 287 15.90 1.85 14.92
C LEU A 287 16.91 2.97 15.32
N GLY A 288 16.74 3.54 16.52
CA GLY A 288 17.55 4.67 17.01
C GLY A 288 17.30 6.00 16.29
N MET A 289 16.20 6.10 15.53
CA MET A 289 15.83 7.26 14.74
C MET A 289 14.47 7.80 15.19
N ALA A 290 14.42 9.11 15.42
CA ALA A 290 13.20 9.79 15.81
C ALA A 290 12.25 9.99 14.62
N TYR A 291 10.96 10.05 14.92
CA TYR A 291 9.90 10.35 13.96
C TYR A 291 8.81 11.20 14.60
N GLU A 292 8.30 12.19 13.87
CA GLU A 292 7.17 13.04 14.28
C GLU A 292 6.15 13.24 13.14
N GLN A 293 4.86 13.19 13.44
CA GLN A 293 3.79 13.47 12.47
C GLN A 293 2.57 14.06 13.17
N GLY A 294 1.75 14.80 12.42
CA GLY A 294 0.38 15.10 12.83
C GLY A 294 -0.47 13.85 13.08
N THR A 295 -1.25 13.89 14.15
CA THR A 295 -2.18 12.82 14.54
C THR A 295 -3.18 12.55 13.43
N PHE A 296 -3.32 11.28 13.04
CA PHE A 296 -4.11 10.87 11.89
C PHE A 296 -5.16 9.82 12.26
N ARG A 297 -6.43 10.23 12.16
CA ARG A 297 -7.59 9.40 12.56
C ARG A 297 -7.69 8.08 11.80
N TYR A 298 -7.29 8.05 10.53
CA TYR A 298 -7.36 6.83 9.73
C TYR A 298 -6.43 5.74 10.28
N GLN A 299 -5.22 6.10 10.73
CA GLN A 299 -4.28 5.16 11.34
C GLN A 299 -4.76 4.63 12.70
N VAL A 300 -5.63 5.37 13.41
CA VAL A 300 -6.32 4.83 14.61
C VAL A 300 -7.29 3.71 14.22
N LYS A 301 -8.01 3.86 13.09
CA LYS A 301 -8.88 2.83 12.53
C LYS A 301 -8.07 1.59 12.10
N CYS A 302 -6.90 1.77 11.48
CA CYS A 302 -5.98 0.67 11.13
C CYS A 302 -5.61 -0.18 12.35
N LEU A 303 -5.09 0.44 13.42
CA LEU A 303 -4.76 -0.28 14.65
C LEU A 303 -5.97 -1.00 15.26
N SER A 304 -7.13 -0.33 15.29
CA SER A 304 -8.37 -0.90 15.82
C SER A 304 -8.80 -2.12 15.00
N GLU A 305 -8.66 -2.08 13.68
CA GLU A 305 -9.01 -3.17 12.78
C GLU A 305 -8.05 -4.36 12.92
N LEU A 306 -6.75 -4.11 13.05
CA LEU A 306 -5.76 -5.16 13.33
C LEU A 306 -6.07 -5.88 14.65
N ARG A 307 -6.35 -5.13 15.72
CA ARG A 307 -6.76 -5.69 17.02
C ARG A 307 -8.06 -6.49 16.90
N ARG A 308 -9.07 -5.95 16.21
CA ARG A 308 -10.37 -6.61 16.00
C ARG A 308 -10.22 -7.94 15.25
N ARG A 309 -9.43 -7.95 14.16
CA ARG A 309 -9.18 -9.15 13.36
C ARG A 309 -8.42 -10.21 14.15
N TYR A 310 -7.39 -9.80 14.90
CA TYR A 310 -6.65 -10.70 15.76
C TYR A 310 -7.56 -11.33 16.85
N ALA A 311 -8.36 -10.52 17.53
CA ALA A 311 -9.30 -11.00 18.55
C ALA A 311 -10.38 -11.94 17.97
N GLY A 312 -10.74 -11.75 16.70
CA GLY A 312 -11.73 -12.56 15.98
C GLY A 312 -11.21 -13.92 15.46
N LEU A 313 -9.92 -14.20 15.57
CA LEU A 313 -9.33 -15.47 15.12
C LEU A 313 -9.83 -16.66 15.95
N SER A 314 -9.95 -17.83 15.31
CA SER A 314 -10.15 -19.10 16.02
C SER A 314 -9.01 -19.38 17.01
N GLU A 315 -9.28 -20.17 18.04
CA GLU A 315 -8.26 -20.57 19.03
C GLU A 315 -7.09 -21.30 18.35
N SER A 316 -7.37 -22.14 17.35
CA SER A 316 -6.36 -22.83 16.55
C SER A 316 -5.47 -21.87 15.77
N ALA A 317 -6.05 -20.84 15.15
CA ALA A 317 -5.29 -19.84 14.41
C ALA A 317 -4.42 -19.00 15.35
N ARG A 318 -4.96 -18.58 16.50
CA ARG A 318 -4.19 -17.82 17.52
C ARG A 318 -2.99 -18.60 18.04
N LYS A 319 -3.19 -19.85 18.46
CA LYS A 319 -2.08 -20.72 18.94
C LYS A 319 -0.98 -20.88 17.91
N ARG A 320 -1.32 -20.87 16.61
CA ARG A 320 -0.35 -20.96 15.51
C ARG A 320 0.43 -19.66 15.32
N LEU A 321 -0.22 -18.51 15.49
CA LEU A 321 0.38 -17.19 15.28
C LEU A 321 1.17 -16.65 16.46
N GLU A 322 0.73 -16.91 17.69
CA GLU A 322 1.30 -16.32 18.91
C GLU A 322 2.84 -16.43 18.96
N PRO A 323 3.47 -17.59 18.71
CA PRO A 323 4.94 -17.67 18.74
C PRO A 323 5.62 -16.74 17.73
N VAL A 324 5.07 -16.65 16.51
CA VAL A 324 5.62 -15.83 15.43
C VAL A 324 5.40 -14.34 15.72
N LEU A 325 4.22 -13.98 16.20
CA LEU A 325 3.89 -12.59 16.54
C LEU A 325 4.66 -12.11 17.77
N GLU A 326 4.89 -12.97 18.76
CA GLU A 326 5.71 -12.67 19.93
C GLU A 326 7.17 -12.47 19.51
N GLU A 327 7.73 -13.39 18.73
CA GLU A 327 9.09 -13.29 18.19
C GLU A 327 9.29 -12.01 17.36
N ALA A 328 8.27 -11.60 16.62
CA ALA A 328 8.28 -10.40 15.80
C ALA A 328 7.96 -9.10 16.57
N GLY A 329 7.62 -9.17 17.87
CA GLY A 329 7.21 -8.00 18.66
C GLY A 329 5.82 -7.44 18.30
N CYS A 330 5.01 -8.21 17.59
CA CYS A 330 3.67 -7.84 17.14
C CYS A 330 2.55 -8.25 18.11
N LEU A 331 2.78 -9.23 18.99
CA LEU A 331 1.69 -9.80 19.82
C LEU A 331 1.17 -8.82 20.89
N ALA A 332 2.06 -8.15 21.61
CA ALA A 332 1.69 -7.17 22.63
C ALA A 332 0.79 -6.03 22.11
N PRO A 333 1.13 -5.31 21.01
CA PRO A 333 0.27 -4.23 20.51
C PRO A 333 -1.08 -4.70 19.98
N LEU A 334 -1.22 -5.99 19.61
CA LEU A 334 -2.48 -6.60 19.17
C LEU A 334 -3.41 -7.02 20.32
N THR A 335 -2.87 -7.20 21.52
CA THR A 335 -3.61 -7.72 22.69
C THR A 335 -3.87 -6.68 23.76
N ARG A 336 -3.18 -5.53 23.72
CA ARG A 336 -3.46 -4.40 24.60
C ARG A 336 -4.86 -3.84 24.35
N ALA A 337 -5.61 -3.68 25.43
CA ALA A 337 -6.95 -3.10 25.44
C ALA A 337 -6.94 -1.65 24.93
#